data_AF-A0A1H6SU09-F1
#
_entry.id   AF-A0A1H6SU09-F1
#
_cell.length_a   1.000
_cell.length_b   1.000
_cell.length_c   1.000
_cell.angle_alpha   90.00
_cell.angle_beta   90.00
_cell.angle_gamma   90.00
#
_symmetry.space_group_name_H-M   'P 1'
#
loop_
_entity.id
_entity.type
_entity.pdbx_description
1 polymer ?
#
loop_
_entity_poly.entity_id
_entity_poly.type
_entity_poly.pdbx_seq_one_letter_code
_entity_poly.pdbx_strand_id
1 'polypeptide(L)' 'MKEKIRHLLAGKIIEQGQIKIRMRSLAAIDKLSEEIQNYYLDRLSALDEDIKTLKRMLKQLDQ' A
#
# COMPACT_ATOMS: atom_id res chain seq x y z
N MET A 1 -13.44 13.59 11.35
CA MET A 1 -12.06 13.63 10.82
C MET A 1 -11.31 12.31 11.01
N LYS A 2 -11.23 11.76 12.24
CA LYS A 2 -10.62 10.44 12.51
C LYS A 2 -11.14 9.33 11.61
N GLU A 3 -12.46 9.25 11.44
CA GLU A 3 -13.09 8.21 10.61
C GLU A 3 -12.69 8.29 9.13
N LYS A 4 -12.58 9.51 8.59
CA LYS A 4 -12.08 9.72 7.24
C LYS A 4 -10.64 9.20 7.09
N ILE A 5 -9.78 9.44 8.08
CA ILE A 5 -8.39 8.94 8.06
C ILE A 5 -8.36 7.42 8.19
N ARG A 6 -9.22 6.82 9.01
CA ARG A 6 -9.36 5.35 9.10
C ARG A 6 -9.78 4.73 7.76
N HIS A 7 -10.74 5.32 7.06
CA HIS A 7 -11.13 4.84 5.72
C HIS A 7 -10.00 4.97 4.70
N LEU A 8 -9.25 6.08 4.70
CA LEU A 8 -8.08 6.24 3.84
C LEU A 8 -7.01 5.19 4.16
N LEU A 9 -6.73 4.97 5.44
CA LEU A 9 -5.77 3.96 5.89
C LEU A 9 -6.18 2.55 5.44
N ALA A 10 -7.45 2.19 5.59
CA ALA A 10 -7.98 0.91 5.14
C ALA A 10 -7.81 0.74 3.62
N GLY A 11 -8.14 1.78 2.83
CA GLY A 11 -7.96 1.76 1.38
C GLY A 11 -6.50 1.52 0.97
N LYS A 12 -5.54 2.17 1.64
CA LYS A 12 -4.10 2.00 1.38
C LYS A 12 -3.59 0.59 1.71
N ILE A 13 -4.07 0.00 2.81
CA ILE A 13 -3.75 -1.38 3.20
C ILE A 13 -4.31 -2.38 2.17
N ILE A 14 -5.54 -2.16 1.71
CA ILE A 14 -6.17 -2.98 0.67
C ILE A 14 -5.35 -2.90 -0.63
N GLU A 15 -4.94 -1.69 -1.03
CA GLU A 15 -4.12 -1.48 -2.22
C GLU A 15 -2.78 -2.24 -2.14
N GLN A 16 -2.10 -2.19 -0.98
CA GLN A 16 -0.88 -2.99 -0.76
C GLN A 16 -1.13 -4.49 -0.94
N GLY A 17 -2.25 -5.00 -0.39
CA GLY A 17 -2.65 -6.39 -0.54
C GLY A 17 -2.88 -6.77 -2.01
N GLN A 18 -3.58 -5.93 -2.75
CA GLN A 18 -3.86 -6.13 -4.18
C GLN A 18 -2.57 -6.16 -5.02
N ILE A 19 -1.61 -5.27 -4.74
CA ILE A 19 -0.31 -5.27 -5.42
C ILE A 19 0.45 -6.57 -5.18
N LYS A 20 0.53 -7.03 -3.92
CA LYS A 20 1.22 -8.29 -3.58
C LYS A 20 0.59 -9.49 -4.27
N ILE A 21 -0.75 -9.55 -4.32
CA ILE A 21 -1.48 -10.59 -5.06
C ILE A 21 -1.14 -10.50 -6.55
N ARG A 22 -1.16 -9.30 -7.15
CA ARG A 22 -0.88 -9.10 -8.58
C ARG A 22 0.54 -9.53 -8.95
N MET A 23 1.55 -9.13 -8.17
CA MET A 23 2.93 -9.55 -8.36
C MET A 23 3.06 -11.07 -8.31
N ARG A 24 2.45 -11.72 -7.30
CA ARG A 24 2.44 -13.19 -7.18
C ARG A 24 1.78 -13.86 -8.37
N SER A 25 0.65 -13.33 -8.84
CA SER A 25 -0.05 -13.87 -10.02
C SER A 25 0.78 -13.74 -11.29
N LEU A 26 1.48 -12.63 -11.48
CA LEU A 26 2.37 -12.42 -12.63
C LEU A 26 3.58 -13.35 -12.58
N ALA A 27 4.17 -13.54 -11.40
CA ALA A 27 5.27 -14.49 -11.20
C ALA A 27 4.83 -15.93 -11.49
N ALA A 28 3.61 -16.32 -11.08
CA ALA A 28 3.08 -17.67 -11.29
C ALA A 28 2.85 -18.04 -12.77
N ILE A 29 2.84 -17.05 -13.67
CA ILE A 29 2.67 -17.25 -15.11
C ILE A 29 3.89 -16.77 -15.91
N ASP A 30 5.04 -16.58 -15.26
CA ASP A 30 6.30 -16.08 -15.86
C ASP A 30 6.15 -14.75 -16.63
N LYS A 31 5.23 -13.88 -16.18
CA LYS A 31 5.01 -12.54 -16.75
C LYS A 31 5.44 -11.41 -15.81
N LEU A 32 6.19 -11.72 -14.76
CA LEU A 32 6.78 -10.71 -13.90
C LEU A 32 8.18 -10.34 -14.42
N SER A 33 8.27 -9.28 -15.22
CA SER A 33 9.56 -8.70 -15.60
C SER A 33 10.13 -7.86 -14.45
N GLU A 34 11.44 -7.61 -14.47
CA GLU A 34 12.10 -6.73 -13.50
C GLU A 34 11.49 -5.32 -13.50
N GLU A 35 11.15 -4.77 -14.66
CA GLU A 35 10.51 -3.46 -14.77
C GLU A 35 9.16 -3.43 -14.04
N ILE A 36 8.31 -4.45 -14.26
CA ILE A 36 7.01 -4.56 -13.60
C ILE A 36 7.19 -4.79 -12.10
N GLN A 37 8.17 -5.60 -11.71
CA GLN A 37 8.50 -5.84 -10.32
C GLN A 37 8.93 -4.55 -9.63
N ASN A 38 9.86 -3.80 -10.22
CA ASN A 38 10.36 -2.54 -9.67
C ASN A 38 9.24 -1.51 -9.55
N TYR A 39 8.38 -1.39 -10.56
CA TYR A 39 7.20 -0.52 -10.50
C TYR A 39 6.31 -0.83 -9.28
N TYR A 40 6.01 -2.12 -9.04
CA TYR A 40 5.19 -2.51 -7.90
C TYR A 40 5.92 -2.33 -6.55
N LEU A 41 7.23 -2.55 -6.49
CA LEU A 41 8.03 -2.32 -5.29
C LEU A 41 8.10 -0.83 -4.93
N ASP A 42 8.30 0.04 -5.91
CA ASP A 42 8.28 1.50 -5.72
C ASP A 42 6.90 1.94 -5.22
N ARG A 43 5.83 1.39 -5.80
CA ARG A 43 4.46 1.66 -5.34
C ARG A 43 4.22 1.20 -3.91
N LEU A 44 4.71 0.02 -3.53
CA LEU A 44 4.60 -0.49 -2.16
C LEU A 44 5.34 0.41 -1.16
N SER A 45 6.54 0.88 -1.53
CA SER A 45 7.32 1.81 -0.71
C SER A 45 6.58 3.13 -0.48
N ALA A 46 5.99 3.70 -1.53
CA ALA A 46 5.15 4.91 -1.40
C ALA A 46 3.93 4.68 -0.49
N LEU A 47 3.28 3.51 -0.60
CA LEU A 47 2.15 3.15 0.25
C LEU A 47 2.55 3.00 1.73
N ASP A 48 3.75 2.49 2.03
CA ASP A 48 4.24 2.39 3.40
C ASP A 48 4.42 3.76 4.06
N GLU A 49 4.96 4.75 3.34
CA GLU A 49 5.09 6.12 3.84
C GLU A 49 3.72 6.82 3.98
N ASP A 50 2.78 6.61 3.05
CA ASP A 50 1.40 7.07 3.18
C ASP A 50 0.74 6.51 4.45
N ILE A 51 0.82 5.21 4.66
CA ILE A 51 0.25 4.50 5.82
C ILE A 51 0.84 5.02 7.12
N LYS A 52 2.16 5.20 7.17
CA LYS A 52 2.88 5.75 8.33
C LYS A 52 2.45 7.17 8.64
N THR A 53 2.26 8.01 7.62
CA THR A 53 1.77 9.39 7.77
C THR A 53 0.34 9.40 8.33
N LEU A 54 -0.57 8.59 7.77
CA LEU A 54 -1.95 8.50 8.25
C LEU A 54 -2.04 7.98 9.69
N LYS A 55 -1.21 7.00 10.06
CA LYS A 55 -1.11 6.50 11.44
C LYS A 55 -0.62 7.58 12.41
N ARG A 56 0.38 8.39 12.00
CA ARG A 56 0.85 9.53 12.82
C ARG A 56 -0.24 10.57 13.02
N MET A 57 -0.98 10.91 11.96
CA MET A 57 -2.12 11.84 12.05
C MET A 57 -3.21 11.33 12.97
N LEU A 58 -3.58 10.04 12.91
CA LEU A 58 -4.54 9.44 13.85
C LEU A 58 -4.06 9.57 15.29
N LYS A 59 -2.79 9.23 15.56
CA LYS A 59 -2.20 9.33 16.89
C LYS A 59 -2.26 10.77 17.44
N GLN A 60 -2.01 11.77 16.60
CA GLN A 60 -2.08 13.19 17.00
C GLN A 60 -3.52 13.65 17.30
N LEU A 61 -4.52 13.08 16.63
CA LEU A 61 -5.93 13.40 16.90
C LEU A 61 -6.48 12.68 18.14
N ASP A 62 -5.85 11.58 18.56
CA ASP A 62 -6.19 10.83 19.77
C ASP A 62 -5.57 11.41 21.05
N GLN A 63 -4.64 12.37 20.91
CA GLN A 63 -4.12 13.22 22.00
C GLN A 63 -5.00 14.45 22.19
#